data_AF-A0A645JMH7-F1
#
_entry.id   AF-A0A645JMH7-F1
#
_cell.length_a   1.000
_cell.length_b   1.000
_cell.length_c   1.000
_cell.angle_alpha   90.00
_cell.angle_beta   90.00
_cell.angle_gamma   90.00
#
_symmetry.space_group_name_H-M   'P 1'
#
loop_
_entity.id
_entity.type
_entity.pdbx_description
1 polymer ?
#
loop_
_entity_poly.entity_id
_entity_poly.type
_entity_poly.pdbx_seq_one_letter_code
_entity_poly.pdbx_strand_id
1 'polypeptide(L)'
;MQETEAQGASYFGTVDEMRIPVNYLAKLLTAGDEELIRKSLGKLLAMRAYMRARTVDKDDHPPIDTALGLTRQDYEDMYRYLAIADYKDRFVIPTSPGAGHKIDLAALRAGLGYDYPGKEEEGRNLFGGR
;
A
#
# COMPACT_ATOMS: atom_id res chain seq x y z
N MET A 1 -20.92 34.97 19.22
CA MET A 1 -21.28 33.87 18.31
C MET A 1 -20.24 32.80 18.54
N GLN A 2 -20.66 31.72 19.20
CA GLN A 2 -19.81 30.59 19.56
C GLN A 2 -19.72 29.67 18.34
N GLU A 3 -18.52 29.42 17.83
CA GLU A 3 -18.26 28.28 16.97
C GLU A 3 -17.39 27.31 17.77
N THR A 4 -18.05 26.23 18.18
CA THR A 4 -17.55 25.07 18.89
C THR A 4 -16.21 24.60 18.35
N GLU A 5 -15.16 24.78 19.15
CA GLU A 5 -13.89 24.10 19.00
C GLU A 5 -14.15 22.59 19.04
N ALA A 6 -13.90 21.91 17.92
CA ALA A 6 -13.82 20.46 17.87
C ALA A 6 -12.67 20.00 18.78
N GLN A 7 -13.00 19.71 20.04
CA GLN A 7 -12.15 19.06 21.03
C GLN A 7 -11.83 17.63 20.59
N GLY A 8 -10.97 17.53 19.58
CA GLY A 8 -10.38 16.32 19.02
C GLY A 8 -9.03 16.61 18.34
N ALA A 9 -8.75 17.88 18.02
CA ALA A 9 -7.50 18.35 17.43
C ALA A 9 -6.33 18.52 18.43
N SER A 10 -6.53 18.26 19.74
CA SER A 10 -5.49 18.53 20.76
C SER A 10 -4.48 17.39 20.95
N TYR A 11 -4.85 16.14 20.64
CA TYR A 11 -3.97 14.99 20.92
C TYR A 11 -3.03 14.63 19.76
N PHE A 12 -3.52 14.77 18.53
CA PHE A 12 -2.73 14.56 17.33
C PHE A 12 -2.43 15.93 16.71
N GLY A 13 -1.14 16.24 16.53
CA GLY A 13 -0.71 17.50 15.92
C GLY A 13 -1.21 17.67 14.48
N THR A 14 -1.17 18.89 13.99
CA THR A 14 -1.58 19.22 12.62
C THR A 14 -0.53 18.79 11.59
N VAL A 15 -0.91 18.69 10.32
CA VAL A 15 0.03 18.32 9.25
C VAL A 15 1.20 19.32 9.14
N ASP A 16 0.94 20.60 9.42
CA ASP A 16 1.95 21.67 9.38
C ASP A 16 2.93 21.64 10.56
N GLU A 17 2.55 21.02 11.68
CA GLU A 17 3.41 20.86 12.85
C GLU A 17 4.38 19.67 12.74
N MET A 18 4.26 18.86 11.68
CA MET A 18 5.14 17.72 11.47
C MET A 18 6.57 18.19 11.20
N ARG A 19 7.55 17.50 11.80
CA ARG A 19 8.98 17.84 11.65
C ARG A 19 9.49 17.73 10.21
N ILE A 20 8.88 16.85 9.41
CA ILE A 20 9.27 16.66 8.01
C ILE A 20 8.50 17.67 7.18
N PRO A 21 9.18 18.57 6.45
CA PRO A 21 8.50 19.55 5.61
C PRO A 21 7.64 18.88 4.52
N VAL A 22 6.40 19.33 4.37
CA VAL A 22 5.48 18.84 3.33
C VAL A 22 6.06 19.07 1.92
N ASN A 23 6.73 20.19 1.72
CA ASN A 23 7.36 20.54 0.44
C ASN A 23 8.42 19.53 -0.01
N TYR A 24 9.09 18.85 0.93
CA TYR A 24 10.09 17.82 0.64
C TYR A 24 9.41 16.56 0.11
N LEU A 25 8.34 16.13 0.77
CA LEU A 25 7.54 14.97 0.35
C LEU A 25 6.87 15.21 -1.00
N ALA A 26 6.37 16.42 -1.22
CA ALA A 26 5.73 16.79 -2.48
C ALA A 26 6.69 16.67 -3.67
N LYS A 27 7.93 17.15 -3.52
CA LYS A 27 8.96 17.02 -4.56
C LYS A 27 9.34 15.57 -4.84
N LEU A 28 9.29 14.70 -3.84
CA LEU A 28 9.66 13.29 -3.96
C LEU A 28 8.55 12.44 -4.60
N LEU A 29 7.28 12.69 -4.24
CA LEU A 29 6.17 11.77 -4.52
C LEU A 29 5.13 12.31 -5.50
N THR A 30 5.02 13.63 -5.66
CA THR A 30 3.92 14.28 -6.41
C THR A 30 4.42 15.41 -7.33
N ALA A 31 5.70 15.39 -7.71
CA ALA A 31 6.34 16.39 -8.57
C ALA A 31 6.21 17.85 -8.06
N GLY A 32 6.06 18.03 -6.74
CA GLY A 32 5.96 19.34 -6.09
C GLY A 32 4.54 19.73 -5.65
N ASP A 33 3.52 18.90 -5.87
CA ASP A 33 2.16 19.16 -5.41
C ASP A 33 1.99 18.84 -3.90
N GLU A 34 1.89 19.88 -3.07
CA GLU A 34 1.73 19.76 -1.63
C GLU A 34 0.31 19.36 -1.19
N GLU A 35 -0.73 19.68 -1.96
CA GLU A 35 -2.12 19.41 -1.55
C GLU A 35 -2.39 17.91 -1.46
N LEU A 36 -1.90 17.14 -2.44
CA LEU A 36 -2.03 15.69 -2.45
C LEU A 36 -1.36 15.03 -1.23
N ILE A 37 -0.21 15.56 -0.80
CA ILE A 37 0.48 15.09 0.40
C ILE A 37 -0.30 15.46 1.66
N ARG A 38 -0.75 16.72 1.78
CA ARG A 38 -1.54 17.19 2.93
C ARG A 38 -2.81 16.37 3.10
N LYS A 39 -3.52 16.11 1.99
CA LYS A 39 -4.73 15.26 2.00
C LYS A 39 -4.42 13.84 2.44
N SER A 40 -3.33 13.25 1.95
CA SER A 40 -2.93 11.88 2.31
C SER A 40 -2.55 11.77 3.79
N LEU A 41 -1.75 12.71 4.31
CA LEU A 41 -1.39 12.77 5.72
C LEU A 41 -2.60 13.08 6.61
N GLY A 42 -3.49 13.96 6.17
CA GLY A 42 -4.76 14.28 6.84
C GLY A 42 -5.65 13.04 7.01
N LYS A 43 -5.78 12.20 5.98
CA LYS A 43 -6.51 10.92 6.08
C LYS A 43 -5.93 9.98 7.13
N LEU A 44 -4.60 9.89 7.22
CA LEU A 44 -3.92 9.05 8.23
C LEU A 44 -4.14 9.59 9.64
N LEU A 45 -4.06 10.92 9.84
CA LEU A 45 -4.36 11.53 11.14
C LEU A 45 -5.83 11.34 11.53
N ALA A 46 -6.75 11.54 10.58
CA ALA A 46 -8.18 11.33 10.80
C ALA A 46 -8.49 9.89 11.22
N MET A 47 -7.89 8.89 10.57
CA MET A 47 -8.02 7.49 10.97
C MET A 47 -7.56 7.25 12.41
N ARG A 48 -6.44 7.87 12.83
CA ARG A 48 -5.91 7.74 14.20
C ARG A 48 -6.86 8.38 15.22
N ALA A 49 -7.38 9.56 14.92
CA ALA A 49 -8.38 10.23 15.76
C ALA A 49 -9.66 9.39 15.87
N TYR A 50 -10.17 8.90 14.75
CA TYR A 50 -11.36 8.04 14.68
C TYR A 50 -11.20 6.76 15.53
N MET A 51 -10.08 6.04 15.35
CA MET A 51 -9.84 4.81 16.10
C MET A 51 -9.58 5.05 17.58
N ARG A 52 -8.96 6.18 17.96
CA ARG A 52 -8.81 6.57 19.36
C ARG A 52 -10.17 6.82 20.00
N ALA A 53 -11.03 7.61 19.36
CA ALA A 53 -12.37 7.90 19.87
C ALA A 53 -13.17 6.60 20.11
N ARG A 54 -13.07 5.65 19.17
CA ARG A 54 -13.73 4.35 19.29
C ARG A 54 -13.14 3.43 20.37
N THR A 55 -11.82 3.39 20.52
CA THR A 55 -11.15 2.43 21.44
C THR A 55 -10.95 2.96 22.85
N VAL A 56 -10.61 4.24 22.98
CA VAL A 56 -10.30 4.90 24.26
C VAL A 56 -11.55 5.55 24.84
N ASP A 57 -12.20 6.42 24.05
CA ASP A 57 -13.35 7.19 24.52
C ASP A 57 -14.66 6.38 24.43
N LYS A 58 -14.61 5.19 23.81
CA LYS A 58 -15.74 4.25 23.62
C LYS A 58 -16.93 4.89 22.91
N ASP A 59 -16.65 5.84 22.03
CA ASP A 59 -17.66 6.44 21.16
C ASP A 59 -17.89 5.55 19.93
N ASP A 60 -19.09 4.98 19.82
CA ASP A 60 -19.50 4.18 18.67
C ASP A 60 -19.82 5.03 17.44
N HIS A 61 -19.98 6.35 17.60
CA HIS A 61 -20.21 7.29 16.51
C HIS A 61 -19.25 8.49 16.51
N PRO A 62 -17.94 8.25 16.35
CA PRO A 62 -16.98 9.33 16.25
C PRO A 62 -17.30 10.25 15.06
N PRO A 63 -17.08 11.57 15.20
CA PRO A 63 -17.29 12.51 14.12
C PRO A 63 -16.35 12.19 12.95
N ILE A 64 -16.90 12.29 11.73
CA ILE A 64 -16.18 12.05 10.48
C ILE A 64 -16.02 13.39 9.76
N ASP A 65 -14.80 13.70 9.33
CA ASP A 65 -14.54 14.85 8.48
C ASP A 65 -14.98 14.57 7.03
N THR A 66 -16.03 15.27 6.60
CA THR A 66 -16.60 15.15 5.25
C THR A 66 -15.66 15.73 4.18
N ALA A 67 -14.74 16.63 4.52
CA ALA A 67 -13.80 17.23 3.57
C ALA A 67 -12.79 16.20 3.02
N LEU A 68 -12.50 15.15 3.80
CA LEU A 68 -11.61 14.06 3.39
C LEU A 68 -12.31 13.03 2.48
N GLY A 69 -13.65 13.08 2.41
CA GLY A 69 -14.46 12.18 1.59
C GLY A 69 -14.37 10.72 2.01
N LEU A 70 -14.08 10.44 3.28
CA LEU A 70 -14.00 9.09 3.83
C LEU A 70 -15.30 8.72 4.54
N THR A 71 -15.71 7.47 4.39
CA THR A 71 -16.82 6.89 5.14
C THR A 71 -16.32 6.17 6.39
N ARG A 72 -17.24 5.79 7.29
CA ARG A 72 -16.93 4.93 8.44
C ARG A 72 -16.22 3.65 8.02
N GLN A 73 -16.73 3.00 6.99
CA GLN A 73 -16.20 1.73 6.50
C GLN A 73 -14.78 1.91 5.98
N ASP A 74 -14.49 3.02 5.30
CA ASP A 74 -13.12 3.32 4.84
C ASP A 74 -12.13 3.39 6.00
N TYR A 75 -12.50 3.98 7.14
CA TYR A 75 -11.60 4.01 8.31
C TYR A 75 -11.35 2.61 8.90
N GLU A 76 -12.35 1.75 8.89
CA GLU A 76 -12.22 0.37 9.36
C GLU A 76 -11.36 -0.47 8.43
N ASP A 77 -11.57 -0.33 7.12
CA ASP A 77 -10.76 -0.99 6.09
C ASP A 77 -9.31 -0.47 6.11
N MET A 78 -9.11 0.85 6.21
CA MET A 78 -7.79 1.44 6.38
C MET A 78 -7.07 0.87 7.61
N TYR A 79 -7.76 0.76 8.74
CA TYR A 79 -7.16 0.18 9.95
C TYR A 79 -6.85 -1.31 9.78
N ARG A 80 -7.72 -2.08 9.12
CA ARG A 80 -7.47 -3.48 8.80
C ARG A 80 -6.20 -3.64 7.96
N TYR A 81 -6.06 -2.86 6.89
CA TYR A 81 -4.93 -2.99 5.96
C TYR A 81 -3.63 -2.35 6.48
N LEU A 82 -3.70 -1.23 7.21
CA LEU A 82 -2.52 -0.47 7.65
C LEU A 82 -2.05 -0.82 9.06
N ALA A 83 -2.96 -1.11 9.99
CA ALA A 83 -2.61 -1.33 11.40
C ALA A 83 -2.55 -2.82 11.76
N ILE A 84 -3.58 -3.60 11.39
CA ILE A 84 -3.56 -5.06 11.62
C ILE A 84 -2.61 -5.73 10.63
N ALA A 85 -2.78 -5.40 9.35
CA ALA A 85 -1.88 -5.78 8.25
C ALA A 85 -1.59 -7.29 8.20
N ASP A 86 -2.66 -8.11 8.23
CA ASP A 86 -2.57 -9.56 8.10
C ASP A 86 -1.79 -9.98 6.85
N TYR A 87 -1.04 -11.09 6.94
CA TYR A 87 -0.18 -11.55 5.82
C TYR A 87 -0.95 -11.72 4.51
N LYS A 88 -2.15 -12.31 4.57
CA LYS A 88 -3.04 -12.51 3.41
C LYS A 88 -3.51 -11.21 2.75
N ASP A 89 -3.57 -10.12 3.52
CA ASP A 89 -4.08 -8.82 3.08
C ASP A 89 -2.93 -7.93 2.57
N ARG A 90 -1.69 -8.14 3.04
CA ARG A 90 -0.50 -7.41 2.57
C ARG A 90 -0.05 -7.81 1.16
N PHE A 91 -0.17 -9.10 0.83
CA PHE A 91 0.38 -9.66 -0.40
C PHE A 91 -0.70 -10.37 -1.21
N VAL A 92 -1.38 -9.60 -2.06
CA VAL A 92 -2.32 -10.15 -3.04
C VAL A 92 -1.57 -10.40 -4.35
N ILE A 93 -0.67 -11.40 -4.32
CA ILE A 93 0.12 -11.81 -5.48
C ILE A 93 -0.61 -12.97 -6.16
N PRO A 94 -1.30 -12.75 -7.29
CA PRO A 94 -1.90 -13.85 -8.03
C PRO A 94 -0.78 -14.77 -8.54
N THR A 95 -1.10 -16.06 -8.68
CA THR A 95 -0.21 -16.94 -9.45
C THR A 95 -0.10 -16.36 -10.86
N SER A 96 1.12 -16.01 -11.29
CA SER A 96 1.35 -15.72 -12.69
C SER A 96 0.89 -16.94 -13.47
N PRO A 97 -0.09 -16.84 -14.38
CA PRO A 97 -0.31 -17.90 -15.32
C PRO A 97 0.97 -17.95 -16.15
N GLY A 98 1.82 -18.97 -15.94
CA GLY A 98 2.81 -19.38 -16.94
C GLY A 98 2.16 -19.86 -18.25
N ALA A 99 0.91 -19.46 -18.53
CA ALA A 99 -0.02 -19.97 -19.52
C ALA A 99 -0.21 -18.99 -20.70
N GLY A 100 0.66 -18.00 -20.85
CA GLY A 100 0.73 -17.18 -22.07
C GLY A 100 1.78 -17.67 -23.07
N HIS A 101 2.80 -18.38 -22.60
CA HIS A 101 3.74 -19.09 -23.46
C HIS A 101 3.39 -20.58 -23.40
N LYS A 102 3.39 -21.26 -24.55
CA LYS A 102 3.42 -22.73 -24.62
C LYS A 102 4.78 -23.22 -24.11
N ILE A 103 5.04 -23.03 -22.83
CA ILE A 103 6.22 -23.55 -22.18
C ILE A 103 5.90 -24.97 -21.78
N ASP A 104 6.66 -25.91 -22.31
CA ASP A 104 6.66 -27.26 -21.75
C ASP A 104 7.30 -27.21 -20.35
N LEU A 105 6.45 -27.03 -19.34
CA LEU A 105 6.85 -27.00 -17.94
C LEU A 105 7.52 -28.30 -17.51
N ALA A 106 7.21 -29.43 -18.14
CA ALA A 106 7.84 -30.71 -17.84
C ALA A 106 9.28 -30.73 -18.38
N ALA A 107 9.51 -30.27 -19.61
CA ALA A 107 10.85 -30.12 -20.18
C ALA A 107 11.70 -29.11 -19.39
N LEU A 108 11.13 -27.96 -19.02
CA LEU A 108 11.84 -27.00 -18.16
C LEU A 108 12.17 -27.60 -16.80
N ARG A 109 11.22 -28.27 -16.12
CA ARG A 109 11.50 -28.88 -14.81
C ARG A 109 12.69 -29.85 -14.86
N ALA A 110 12.90 -30.55 -15.98
CA ALA A 110 14.01 -31.46 -16.18
C ALA A 110 15.33 -30.77 -16.57
N GLY A 111 15.29 -29.63 -17.27
CA GLY A 111 16.47 -28.94 -17.80
C GLY A 111 16.90 -27.66 -17.05
N LEU A 112 16.11 -27.19 -16.09
CA LEU A 112 16.45 -26.02 -15.27
C LEU A 112 17.64 -26.36 -14.33
N GLY A 113 18.62 -25.45 -14.25
CA GLY A 113 19.80 -25.60 -13.38
C GLY A 113 21.04 -26.24 -14.02
N TYR A 114 20.93 -26.83 -15.21
CA TYR A 114 22.08 -27.30 -15.98
C TYR A 114 22.44 -26.28 -17.05
N ASP A 115 23.63 -25.70 -17.00
CA ASP A 115 24.12 -24.75 -18.01
C ASP A 115 25.33 -25.36 -18.72
N TYR A 116 25.17 -25.69 -20.00
CA TYR A 116 26.19 -26.31 -20.84
C TYR A 116 26.22 -25.65 -22.22
N PRO A 117 27.40 -25.58 -22.86
CA PRO A 117 27.52 -24.97 -24.18
C PRO A 117 26.67 -25.74 -25.19
N GLY A 118 25.72 -25.04 -25.84
CA GLY A 118 24.79 -25.61 -26.83
C GLY A 118 23.39 -25.91 -26.30
N LYS A 119 23.07 -25.64 -25.04
CA LYS A 119 21.74 -25.89 -24.43
C LYS A 119 20.57 -25.20 -25.14
N GLU A 120 20.81 -24.02 -25.72
CA GLU A 120 19.80 -23.23 -26.43
C GLU A 120 19.83 -23.47 -27.94
N GLU A 121 20.78 -24.29 -28.43
CA GLU A 121 20.88 -24.61 -29.86
C GLU A 121 19.83 -25.65 -30.25
N GLU A 122 18.91 -25.26 -31.13
CA GLU A 122 17.88 -26.16 -31.62
C GLU A 122 18.49 -27.16 -32.62
N GLY A 123 18.62 -28.43 -32.22
CA GLY A 123 19.11 -29.50 -33.10
C GLY A 123 20.35 -30.23 -32.58
N ARG A 124 21.14 -30.85 -33.47
CA ARG A 124 22.42 -31.44 -33.09
C ARG A 124 23.51 -30.39 -33.25
N ASN A 125 24.24 -30.11 -32.18
CA ASN A 125 25.41 -29.24 -32.24
C ASN A 125 26.58 -29.95 -32.98
N LEU A 126 27.63 -29.18 -33.30
CA LEU A 126 28.82 -29.69 -34.01
C LEU A 126 29.56 -30.81 -33.25
N PHE A 127 29.33 -30.93 -31.94
CA PHE A 127 29.90 -31.95 -31.08
C PHE A 127 28.99 -33.17 -30.91
N GLY A 128 27.87 -33.24 -31.64
CA GLY A 128 26.90 -34.34 -31.57
C GLY A 128 25.99 -34.33 -30.36
N GLY A 129 26.07 -33.31 -29.50
CA GLY A 129 25.14 -33.03 -28.42
C GLY A 129 23.80 -32.50 -28.93
N ARG A 130 22.77 -32.67 -28.10
CA ARG A 130 21.40 -32.15 -28.27
C ARG A 130 21.00 -31.40 -27.02
#